data_AF-A0A6A5VDL7-F1
#
_entry.id   AF-A0A6A5VDL7-F1
#
_cell.length_a   1.000
_cell.length_b   1.000
_cell.length_c   1.000
_cell.angle_alpha   90.00
_cell.angle_beta   90.00
_cell.angle_gamma   90.00
#
_symmetry.space_group_name_H-M   'P 1'
#
loop_
_entity.id
_entity.type
_entity.pdbx_description
1 polymer ?
#
loop_
_entity_poly.entity_id
_entity_poly.type
_entity_poly.pdbx_seq_one_letter_code
_entity_poly.pdbx_strand_id
1 'polypeptide(L)'
;MFRPLSAAYSSELRQQQYRSLGLLPVKKADFFPLFWSAYISSFTEKNILSSFEATGIWPMDRSVVTKKFQPSTPPQESRDTASSHLSPSDWQRMERLLKDTVKKGTDETVKKLEASFHRASTQTKLLQHQNKGLLASLDTKNKRKKNGRSLPLKGKQKREKREKDKVAKEKEKAAEARRKADEKADRDRQKALQTSQAGKRKASRPLPRQQKRQKQVGGRAASSVAPSAAPPPPSHVTRLGRNTKLPAKFR
;
A
#
# COMPACT_ATOMS: atom_id res chain seq x y z
N MET A 1 23.33 23.20 -5.03
CA MET A 1 22.86 21.79 -4.97
C MET A 1 21.53 21.54 -5.64
N PHE A 2 20.43 22.08 -5.11
CA PHE A 2 19.09 21.64 -5.53
C PHE A 2 18.69 22.08 -6.95
N ARG A 3 19.19 23.23 -7.43
CA ARG A 3 18.97 23.66 -8.82
C ARG A 3 19.62 22.68 -9.83
N PRO A 4 20.92 22.33 -9.73
CA PRO A 4 21.52 21.26 -10.54
C PRO A 4 20.75 19.94 -10.48
N LEU A 5 20.33 19.50 -9.28
CA LEU A 5 19.55 18.28 -9.12
C LEU A 5 18.22 18.34 -9.87
N SER A 6 17.48 19.44 -9.74
CA SER A 6 16.21 19.61 -10.47
C SER A 6 16.40 19.58 -11.98
N ALA A 7 17.46 20.24 -12.48
CA ALA A 7 17.77 20.27 -13.91
C ALA A 7 18.15 18.88 -14.44
N ALA A 8 19.00 18.16 -13.69
CA ALA A 8 19.39 16.79 -14.00
C ALA A 8 18.16 15.87 -14.01
N TYR A 9 17.29 15.95 -13.01
CA TYR A 9 16.07 15.14 -12.95
C TYR A 9 15.10 15.45 -14.09
N SER A 10 14.91 16.73 -14.45
CA SER A 10 14.12 17.11 -15.63
C SER A 10 14.73 16.59 -16.93
N SER A 11 16.06 16.47 -17.02
CA SER A 11 16.73 15.86 -18.17
C SER A 11 16.51 14.35 -18.22
N GLU A 12 16.57 13.66 -17.08
CA GLU A 12 16.32 12.21 -16.96
C GLU A 12 14.87 11.87 -17.34
N LEU A 13 13.90 12.69 -16.92
CA LEU A 13 12.50 12.55 -17.33
C LEU A 13 12.32 12.69 -18.84
N ARG A 14 12.95 13.70 -19.46
CA ARG A 14 12.93 13.85 -20.93
C ARG A 14 13.57 12.65 -21.61
N GLN A 15 14.72 12.18 -21.12
CA GLN A 15 15.38 11.00 -21.67
C GLN A 15 14.50 9.75 -21.56
N GLN A 16 13.80 9.54 -20.44
CA GLN A 16 12.86 8.44 -20.29
C GLN A 16 11.71 8.56 -21.30
N GLN A 17 11.17 9.76 -21.48
CA GLN A 17 10.12 10.00 -22.47
C GLN A 17 10.60 9.67 -23.88
N TYR A 18 11.80 10.09 -24.25
CA TYR A 18 12.40 9.76 -25.55
C TYR A 18 12.69 8.27 -25.72
N ARG A 19 13.24 7.61 -24.69
CA ARG A 19 13.49 6.16 -24.72
C ARG A 19 12.20 5.37 -24.85
N SER A 20 11.14 5.82 -24.19
CA SER A 20 9.84 5.15 -24.26
C SER A 20 8.97 5.56 -25.44
N LEU A 21 9.41 6.53 -26.24
CA LEU A 21 8.60 7.17 -27.29
C LEU A 21 7.23 7.66 -26.76
N GLY A 22 7.13 7.94 -25.46
CA GLY A 22 5.88 8.28 -24.79
C GLY A 22 4.89 7.13 -24.58
N LEU A 23 5.24 5.89 -24.93
CA LEU A 23 4.36 4.71 -24.80
C LEU A 23 4.20 4.23 -23.36
N LEU A 24 5.15 4.58 -22.47
CA LEU A 24 5.12 4.18 -21.08
C LEU A 24 4.90 5.38 -20.18
N PRO A 25 3.76 5.45 -19.47
CA PRO A 25 3.58 6.48 -18.47
C PRO A 25 4.58 6.28 -17.33
N VAL A 26 5.10 7.40 -16.84
CA VAL A 26 5.93 7.46 -15.63
C VAL A 26 5.06 7.09 -14.43
N LYS A 27 5.50 6.11 -13.66
CA LYS A 27 4.86 5.66 -12.43
C LYS A 27 5.75 5.97 -11.24
N LYS A 28 5.18 5.95 -10.04
CA LYS A 28 5.92 6.13 -8.78
C LYS A 28 7.10 5.16 -8.63
N ALA A 29 7.01 3.96 -9.19
CA ALA A 29 8.10 2.98 -9.17
C ALA A 29 9.34 3.42 -9.98
N ASP A 30 9.17 4.31 -10.96
CA ASP A 30 10.28 4.82 -11.78
C ASP A 30 10.99 6.01 -11.11
N PHE A 31 10.38 6.60 -10.07
CA PHE A 31 10.95 7.74 -9.36
C PHE A 31 12.38 7.46 -8.90
N PHE A 32 12.60 6.35 -8.19
CA PHE A 32 13.90 6.11 -7.56
C PHE A 32 15.03 5.91 -8.57
N PRO A 33 14.90 5.08 -9.63
CA PRO A 33 15.93 4.98 -10.66
C PRO A 33 16.29 6.33 -11.32
N LEU A 34 15.29 7.16 -11.65
CA LEU A 34 15.48 8.47 -12.29
C LEU A 34 16.08 9.50 -11.32
N PHE A 35 15.63 9.46 -10.07
CA PHE A 35 16.16 10.31 -9.01
C PHE A 35 17.62 9.94 -8.73
N TRP A 36 17.93 8.65 -8.68
CA TRP A 36 19.27 8.17 -8.36
C TRP A 36 20.28 8.54 -9.44
N SER A 37 19.92 8.41 -10.73
CA SER A 37 20.77 8.87 -11.83
C SER A 37 21.01 10.38 -11.76
N ALA A 38 19.95 11.17 -11.54
CA ALA A 38 20.04 12.61 -11.37
C ALA A 38 20.86 13.01 -10.13
N TYR A 39 20.72 12.27 -9.04
CA TYR A 39 21.44 12.50 -7.77
C TYR A 39 22.95 12.34 -7.98
N ILE A 40 23.38 11.22 -8.55
CA ILE A 40 24.81 10.97 -8.82
C ILE A 40 25.39 12.04 -9.75
N SER A 41 24.64 12.46 -10.77
CA SER A 41 25.07 13.49 -11.72
C SER A 41 25.17 14.89 -11.09
N SER A 42 24.33 15.20 -10.11
CA SER A 42 24.23 16.55 -9.54
C SER A 42 24.98 16.75 -8.22
N PHE A 43 25.12 15.72 -7.39
CA PHE A 43 25.87 15.78 -6.13
C PHE A 43 27.36 15.52 -6.36
N THR A 44 27.98 16.38 -7.16
CA THR A 44 29.42 16.39 -7.39
C THR A 44 30.12 17.35 -6.44
N GLU A 45 31.40 17.12 -6.15
CA GLU A 45 32.22 17.99 -5.29
C GLU A 45 32.15 19.46 -5.72
N LYS A 46 32.26 19.71 -7.03
CA LYS A 46 32.16 21.08 -7.61
C LYS A 46 30.83 21.75 -7.27
N ASN A 47 29.72 21.02 -7.42
CA ASN A 47 28.39 21.55 -7.10
C ASN A 47 28.22 21.77 -5.59
N ILE A 48 28.78 20.87 -4.77
CA ILE A 48 28.80 20.98 -3.30
C ILE A 48 29.52 22.26 -2.89
N LEU A 49 30.76 22.44 -3.34
CA LEU A 49 31.57 23.62 -3.03
C LEU A 49 30.89 24.91 -3.49
N SER A 50 30.42 24.97 -4.74
CA SER A 50 29.69 26.11 -5.29
C SER A 50 28.43 26.44 -4.46
N SER A 51 27.77 25.45 -3.87
CA SER A 51 26.61 25.70 -3.04
C SER A 51 26.93 26.29 -1.68
N PHE A 52 28.05 25.90 -1.07
CA PHE A 52 28.53 26.52 0.16
C PHE A 52 28.99 27.96 -0.10
N GLU A 53 29.68 28.19 -1.21
CA GLU A 53 30.12 29.51 -1.64
C GLU A 53 28.91 30.45 -1.87
N ALA A 54 27.87 29.98 -2.56
CA ALA A 54 26.64 30.74 -2.81
C ALA A 54 25.84 31.11 -1.54
N THR A 55 26.11 30.42 -0.42
CA THR A 55 25.55 30.75 0.89
C THR A 55 26.48 31.63 1.73
N GLY A 56 27.74 31.80 1.34
CA GLY A 56 28.75 32.50 2.13
C GLY A 56 29.15 31.77 3.42
N ILE A 57 28.77 30.49 3.56
CA ILE A 57 29.16 29.64 4.70
C ILE A 57 30.63 29.25 4.56
N TRP A 58 31.02 28.83 3.35
CA TRP A 58 32.40 28.47 3.02
C TRP A 58 32.70 28.80 1.55
N PRO A 59 33.71 29.63 1.24
CA PRO A 59 34.48 30.47 2.17
C PRO A 59 33.58 31.41 2.99
N MET A 60 34.02 31.80 4.18
CA MET A 60 33.17 32.57 5.10
C MET A 60 33.06 34.03 4.62
N ASP A 61 31.98 34.35 3.92
CA ASP A 61 31.70 35.68 3.37
C ASP A 61 30.26 36.09 3.64
N ARG A 62 30.08 37.03 4.59
CA ARG A 62 28.76 37.56 4.97
C ARG A 62 28.16 38.47 3.90
N SER A 63 28.97 39.01 2.99
CA SER A 63 28.54 39.94 1.94
C SER A 63 27.56 39.30 0.96
N VAL A 64 27.65 37.98 0.78
CA VAL A 64 26.76 37.19 -0.09
C VAL A 64 25.31 37.26 0.37
N VAL A 65 25.07 37.34 1.68
CA VAL A 65 23.73 37.46 2.24
C VAL A 65 23.25 38.90 2.16
N THR A 66 24.12 39.89 2.45
CA THR A 66 23.73 41.31 2.45
C THR A 66 23.42 41.84 1.04
N LYS A 67 24.12 41.34 0.00
CA LYS A 67 23.86 41.71 -1.41
C LYS A 67 22.50 41.25 -1.92
N LYS A 68 21.93 40.16 -1.39
CA LYS A 68 20.60 39.64 -1.81
C LYS A 68 19.44 40.55 -1.39
N PHE A 69 19.65 41.41 -0.40
CA PHE A 69 18.65 42.36 0.09
C PHE A 69 18.78 43.73 -0.55
N GLN A 70 19.76 43.93 -1.43
CA GLN A 70 19.82 45.14 -2.26
C GLN A 70 18.85 44.95 -3.44
N PRO A 71 18.01 45.96 -3.76
CA PRO A 71 17.12 45.88 -4.90
C PRO A 71 17.95 45.89 -6.19
N SER A 72 18.19 44.70 -6.74
CA SER A 72 18.82 44.51 -8.04
C SER A 72 17.76 43.98 -8.99
N THR A 73 17.29 44.84 -9.89
CA THR A 73 16.50 44.45 -11.07
C THR A 73 17.40 43.59 -11.96
N PRO A 74 17.09 42.31 -12.24
CA PRO A 74 17.95 41.49 -13.08
C PRO A 74 17.59 41.67 -14.57
N PRO A 75 18.57 41.93 -15.46
CA PRO A 75 18.41 41.65 -16.88
C PRO A 75 18.29 40.13 -17.10
N GLN A 76 17.35 39.78 -17.97
CA GLN A 76 17.04 38.42 -18.37
C GLN A 76 18.25 37.77 -19.06
N GLU A 77 18.88 36.78 -18.41
CA GLU A 77 19.95 36.00 -19.02
C GLU A 77 19.39 35.11 -20.14
N SER A 78 19.84 35.37 -21.36
CA SER A 78 19.66 34.56 -22.55
C SER A 78 20.31 33.18 -22.37
N ARG A 79 19.48 32.14 -22.33
CA ARG A 79 19.93 30.75 -22.41
C ARG A 79 20.25 30.38 -23.85
N ASP A 80 21.50 30.59 -24.26
CA ASP A 80 22.02 29.98 -25.47
C ASP A 80 23.18 29.05 -25.14
N THR A 81 22.91 27.74 -25.01
CA THR A 81 23.89 26.71 -25.36
C THR A 81 23.16 25.40 -25.66
N ALA A 82 22.78 25.22 -26.92
CA ALA A 82 22.46 23.91 -27.46
C ALA A 82 23.78 23.16 -27.72
N SER A 83 24.19 22.30 -26.80
CA SER A 83 25.26 21.33 -27.07
C SER A 83 24.68 20.15 -27.85
N SER A 84 24.95 20.13 -29.16
CA SER A 84 24.64 19.01 -30.04
C SER A 84 25.58 17.84 -29.72
N HIS A 85 25.08 16.86 -28.98
CA HIS A 85 25.75 15.58 -28.77
C HIS A 85 25.64 14.72 -30.03
N LEU A 86 26.50 14.97 -31.02
CA LEU A 86 26.79 14.01 -32.08
C LEU A 86 28.30 13.86 -32.19
N SER A 87 28.76 12.60 -32.13
CA SER A 87 30.17 12.22 -32.29
C SER A 87 30.72 12.77 -33.62
N PRO A 88 31.64 13.75 -33.59
CA PRO A 88 32.24 14.32 -34.80
C PRO A 88 33.15 13.33 -35.55
N SER A 89 33.56 12.26 -34.86
CA SER A 89 34.65 11.38 -35.29
C SER A 89 34.29 10.47 -36.46
N ASP A 90 33.01 10.09 -36.61
CA ASP A 90 32.58 9.14 -37.65
C ASP A 90 32.37 9.84 -39.00
N TRP A 91 31.88 11.08 -38.99
CA TRP A 91 31.64 11.87 -40.21
C TRP A 91 32.96 12.34 -40.84
N GLN A 92 33.88 12.87 -40.05
CA GLN A 92 35.18 13.34 -40.55
C GLN A 92 36.00 12.21 -41.18
N ARG A 93 35.85 10.96 -40.71
CA ARG A 93 36.48 9.78 -41.33
C ARG A 93 35.86 9.42 -42.67
N MET A 94 34.55 9.55 -42.79
CA MET A 94 33.82 9.25 -44.03
C MET A 94 34.04 10.33 -45.11
N GLU A 95 34.04 11.61 -44.71
CA GLU A 95 34.29 12.74 -45.61
C GLU A 95 35.68 12.64 -46.27
N ARG A 96 36.68 12.14 -45.54
CA ARG A 96 38.02 11.84 -46.10
C ARG A 96 37.97 10.71 -47.14
N LEU A 97 37.23 9.63 -46.88
CA LEU A 97 37.09 8.50 -47.81
C LEU A 97 36.32 8.88 -49.08
N LEU A 98 35.29 9.72 -48.95
CA LEU A 98 34.54 10.29 -50.07
C LEU A 98 35.44 11.20 -50.90
N LYS A 99 36.13 12.17 -50.31
CA LYS A 99 37.05 13.05 -51.05
C LYS A 99 38.17 12.30 -51.78
N ASP A 100 38.67 11.19 -51.23
CA ASP A 100 39.68 10.36 -51.91
C ASP A 100 39.13 9.54 -53.07
N THR A 101 37.89 9.04 -52.98
CA THR A 101 37.23 8.29 -54.07
C THR A 101 36.68 9.21 -55.17
N VAL A 102 36.31 10.44 -54.81
CA VAL A 102 35.66 11.44 -55.65
C VAL A 102 36.60 12.22 -56.55
N LYS A 103 37.92 12.12 -56.38
CA LYS A 103 38.92 12.66 -57.32
C LYS A 103 38.72 12.25 -58.80
N LYS A 104 37.74 11.40 -59.11
CA LYS A 104 37.34 10.91 -60.44
C LYS A 104 35.90 11.26 -60.90
N GLY A 105 35.08 11.99 -60.14
CA GLY A 105 33.64 12.22 -60.45
C GLY A 105 33.17 13.68 -60.39
N THR A 106 32.04 14.00 -61.04
CA THR A 106 31.42 15.35 -61.08
C THR A 106 30.88 15.79 -59.73
N ASP A 107 31.33 16.96 -59.28
CA ASP A 107 31.14 17.55 -57.94
C ASP A 107 29.67 17.56 -57.44
N GLU A 108 28.69 17.69 -58.34
CA GLU A 108 27.26 17.69 -57.99
C GLU A 108 26.67 16.30 -57.69
N THR A 109 27.17 15.25 -58.36
CA THR A 109 26.72 13.87 -58.08
C THR A 109 27.22 13.39 -56.71
N VAL A 110 28.39 13.88 -56.32
CA VAL A 110 29.03 13.62 -55.04
C VAL A 110 28.23 14.24 -53.91
N LYS A 111 27.90 15.54 -54.01
CA LYS A 111 27.08 16.22 -53.00
C LYS A 111 25.72 15.54 -52.80
N LYS A 112 25.09 15.06 -53.89
CA LYS A 112 23.84 14.28 -53.81
C LYS A 112 24.02 12.94 -53.12
N LEU A 113 25.13 12.24 -53.39
CA LEU A 113 25.48 10.99 -52.74
C LEU A 113 25.78 11.20 -51.25
N GLU A 114 26.54 12.23 -50.91
CA GLU A 114 26.83 12.67 -49.54
C GLU A 114 25.52 12.94 -48.78
N ALA A 115 24.63 13.78 -49.33
CA ALA A 115 23.33 14.07 -48.73
C ALA A 115 22.47 12.82 -48.52
N SER A 116 22.45 11.92 -49.50
CA SER A 116 21.72 10.64 -49.42
C SER A 116 22.31 9.73 -48.34
N PHE A 117 23.63 9.66 -48.26
CA PHE A 117 24.35 8.91 -47.24
C PHE A 117 24.12 9.48 -45.83
N HIS A 118 24.15 10.82 -45.68
CA HIS A 118 23.80 11.50 -44.44
C HIS A 118 22.39 11.13 -43.98
N ARG A 119 21.42 11.18 -44.89
CA ARG A 119 20.04 10.80 -44.62
C ARG A 119 19.96 9.34 -44.18
N ALA A 120 20.62 8.41 -44.87
CA ALA A 120 20.62 7.00 -44.52
C ALA A 120 21.30 6.73 -43.16
N SER A 121 22.42 7.40 -42.88
CA SER A 121 23.16 7.27 -41.63
C SER A 121 22.38 7.82 -40.44
N THR A 122 21.79 9.01 -40.59
CA THR A 122 20.93 9.62 -39.56
C THR A 122 19.69 8.78 -39.29
N GLN A 123 19.05 8.26 -40.34
CA GLN A 123 17.93 7.31 -40.21
C GLN A 123 18.34 6.04 -39.46
N THR A 124 19.49 5.46 -39.79
CA THR A 124 19.98 4.24 -39.14
C THR A 124 20.26 4.48 -37.65
N LYS A 125 20.94 5.58 -37.30
CA LYS A 125 21.18 5.97 -35.90
C LYS A 125 19.87 6.23 -35.16
N LEU A 126 18.91 6.90 -35.79
CA LEU A 126 17.58 7.15 -35.23
C LEU A 126 16.85 5.83 -34.95
N LEU A 127 16.82 4.93 -35.93
CA LEU A 127 16.19 3.61 -35.80
C LEU A 127 16.86 2.77 -34.70
N GLN A 128 18.20 2.78 -34.61
CA GLN A 128 18.92 2.09 -33.54
C GLN A 128 18.55 2.64 -32.16
N HIS A 129 18.48 3.97 -32.01
CA HIS A 129 18.09 4.60 -30.75
C HIS A 129 16.63 4.26 -30.39
N GLN A 130 15.73 4.29 -31.37
CA GLN A 130 14.32 3.90 -31.19
C GLN A 130 14.18 2.44 -30.77
N ASN A 131 14.85 1.51 -31.47
CA ASN A 131 14.82 0.08 -31.14
C ASN A 131 15.36 -0.18 -29.74
N LYS A 132 16.49 0.43 -29.37
CA LYS A 132 17.05 0.33 -28.01
C LYS A 132 16.07 0.84 -26.95
N GLY A 133 15.40 1.95 -27.22
CA GLY A 133 14.38 2.52 -26.35
C GLY A 133 13.14 1.62 -26.19
N LEU A 134 12.66 1.06 -27.31
CA LEU A 134 11.54 0.11 -27.34
C LEU A 134 11.85 -1.16 -26.55
N LEU A 135 13.05 -1.74 -26.72
CA LEU A 135 13.49 -2.92 -25.96
C LEU A 135 13.50 -2.63 -24.44
N ALA A 136 14.13 -1.53 -24.01
CA ALA A 136 14.15 -1.15 -22.60
C ALA A 136 12.73 -0.89 -22.04
N SER A 137 11.85 -0.35 -22.86
CA SER A 137 10.44 -0.13 -22.51
C SER A 137 9.69 -1.44 -22.36
N LEU A 138 9.92 -2.40 -23.25
CA LEU A 138 9.34 -3.74 -23.15
C LEU A 138 9.79 -4.43 -21.85
N ASP A 139 11.07 -4.34 -21.51
CA ASP A 139 11.63 -4.90 -20.28
C ASP A 139 11.01 -4.28 -19.02
N THR A 140 10.89 -2.95 -18.97
CA THR A 140 10.26 -2.27 -17.83
C THR A 140 8.77 -2.61 -17.72
N LYS A 141 8.05 -2.72 -18.84
CA LYS A 141 6.66 -3.19 -18.86
C LYS A 141 6.52 -4.61 -18.33
N ASN A 142 7.42 -5.51 -18.73
CA ASN A 142 7.46 -6.89 -18.25
C ASN A 142 7.80 -6.97 -16.76
N LYS A 143 8.78 -6.18 -16.29
CA LYS A 143 9.11 -6.06 -14.86
C LYS A 143 7.90 -5.57 -14.05
N ARG A 144 7.16 -4.58 -14.53
CA ARG A 144 5.92 -4.09 -13.89
C ARG A 144 4.84 -5.17 -13.82
N LYS A 145 4.69 -6.00 -14.87
CA LYS A 145 3.74 -7.13 -14.87
C LYS A 145 4.12 -8.20 -13.84
N LYS A 146 5.41 -8.57 -13.77
CA LYS A 146 5.93 -9.56 -12.81
C LYS A 146 5.81 -9.06 -11.36
N ASN A 147 6.16 -7.80 -11.11
CA ASN A 147 6.19 -7.19 -9.78
C ASN A 147 4.82 -6.66 -9.31
N GLY A 148 3.80 -6.68 -10.18
CA GLY A 148 2.42 -6.34 -9.82
C GLY A 148 1.75 -7.36 -8.88
N ARG A 149 2.39 -8.52 -8.64
CA ARG A 149 1.99 -9.41 -7.54
C ARG A 149 2.30 -8.72 -6.22
N SER A 150 1.24 -8.22 -5.56
CA SER A 150 1.31 -7.71 -4.19
C SER A 150 2.08 -8.72 -3.34
N LEU A 151 3.14 -8.27 -2.66
CA LEU A 151 3.71 -9.07 -1.59
C LEU A 151 2.58 -9.39 -0.61
N PRO A 152 2.39 -10.66 -0.20
CA PRO A 152 1.45 -10.98 0.85
C PRO A 152 1.98 -10.33 2.13
N LEU A 153 1.40 -9.18 2.48
CA LEU A 153 1.63 -8.55 3.78
C LEU A 153 1.23 -9.58 4.83
N LYS A 154 2.20 -10.03 5.65
CA LYS A 154 2.02 -11.04 6.74
C LYS A 154 0.75 -10.79 7.59
N GLY A 155 0.31 -9.53 7.71
CA GLY A 155 -0.92 -9.16 8.41
C GLY A 155 -2.22 -9.69 7.79
N LYS A 156 -2.33 -9.82 6.46
CA LYS A 156 -3.54 -10.31 5.78
C LYS A 156 -3.75 -11.81 6.01
N GLN A 157 -2.70 -12.60 5.84
CA GLN A 157 -2.73 -14.04 6.12
C GLN A 157 -3.02 -14.33 7.60
N LYS A 158 -2.46 -13.54 8.53
CA LYS A 158 -2.75 -13.66 9.96
C LYS A 158 -4.21 -13.32 10.29
N ARG A 159 -4.82 -12.36 9.58
CA ARG A 159 -6.23 -11.99 9.74
C ARG A 159 -7.16 -13.08 9.19
N GLU A 160 -6.88 -13.61 8.01
CA GLU A 160 -7.63 -14.72 7.41
C GLU A 160 -7.56 -15.99 8.28
N LYS A 161 -6.38 -16.32 8.82
CA LYS A 161 -6.24 -17.45 9.75
C LYS A 161 -7.08 -17.24 11.02
N ARG A 162 -7.01 -16.06 11.62
CA ARG A 162 -7.83 -15.70 12.80
C ARG A 162 -9.33 -15.77 12.53
N GLU A 163 -9.76 -15.39 11.33
CA GLU A 163 -11.16 -15.43 10.93
C GLU A 163 -11.64 -16.87 10.72
N LYS A 164 -10.84 -17.71 10.06
CA LYS A 164 -11.10 -19.15 9.94
C LYS A 164 -11.15 -19.84 11.31
N ASP A 165 -10.23 -19.51 12.21
CA ASP A 165 -10.21 -20.06 13.57
C ASP A 165 -11.44 -19.63 14.39
N LYS A 166 -11.96 -18.40 14.19
CA LYS A 166 -13.21 -17.94 14.84
C LYS A 166 -14.42 -18.71 14.32
N VAL A 167 -14.54 -18.84 13.01
CA VAL A 167 -15.65 -19.58 12.38
C VAL A 167 -15.63 -21.05 12.79
N ALA A 168 -14.45 -21.67 12.90
CA ALA A 168 -14.32 -23.05 13.39
C ALA A 168 -14.82 -23.19 14.83
N LYS A 169 -14.40 -22.29 15.74
CA LYS A 169 -14.85 -22.29 17.14
C LYS A 169 -16.35 -22.05 17.29
N GLU A 170 -16.94 -21.20 16.45
CA GLU A 170 -18.39 -20.97 16.46
C GLU A 170 -19.17 -22.20 15.98
N LYS A 171 -18.69 -22.89 14.94
CA LYS A 171 -19.28 -24.15 14.47
C LYS A 171 -19.20 -25.26 15.50
N GLU A 172 -18.07 -25.39 16.20
CA GLU A 172 -17.89 -26.36 17.28
C GLU A 172 -18.87 -26.11 18.43
N LYS A 173 -18.98 -24.85 18.88
CA LYS A 173 -19.94 -24.46 19.93
C LYS A 173 -21.39 -24.71 19.49
N ALA A 174 -21.73 -24.42 18.24
CA ALA A 174 -23.06 -24.69 17.70
C ALA A 174 -23.36 -26.19 17.63
N ALA A 175 -22.38 -27.02 17.28
CA ALA A 175 -22.52 -28.48 17.27
C ALA A 175 -22.69 -29.04 18.70
N GLU A 176 -21.93 -28.54 19.66
CA GLU A 176 -22.05 -28.94 21.06
C GLU A 176 -23.41 -28.54 21.66
N ALA A 177 -23.89 -27.33 21.35
CA ALA A 177 -25.21 -26.87 21.76
C ALA A 177 -26.33 -27.73 21.17
N ARG A 178 -26.21 -28.16 19.91
CA ARG A 178 -27.16 -29.10 19.28
C ARG A 178 -27.16 -30.45 19.98
N ARG A 179 -25.99 -31.04 20.25
CA ARG A 179 -25.88 -32.30 20.99
C ARG A 179 -26.54 -32.24 22.37
N LYS A 180 -26.32 -31.15 23.11
CA LYS A 180 -26.96 -30.94 24.43
C LYS A 180 -28.49 -30.77 24.31
N ALA A 181 -28.97 -30.14 23.25
CA ALA A 181 -30.40 -30.00 22.99
C ALA A 181 -31.04 -31.35 22.65
N ASP A 182 -30.38 -32.17 21.83
CA ASP A 182 -30.84 -33.52 21.46
C ASP A 182 -30.90 -34.43 22.69
N GLU A 183 -29.84 -34.44 23.51
CA GLU A 183 -29.81 -35.22 24.75
C GLU A 183 -30.90 -34.79 25.74
N LYS A 184 -31.16 -33.48 25.85
CA LYS A 184 -32.26 -32.98 26.68
C LYS A 184 -33.62 -33.42 26.13
N ALA A 185 -33.83 -33.31 24.81
CA ALA A 185 -35.06 -33.75 24.16
C ALA A 185 -35.32 -35.25 24.37
N ASP A 186 -34.28 -36.07 24.31
CA ASP A 186 -34.40 -37.52 24.56
C ASP A 186 -34.69 -37.84 26.03
N ARG A 187 -34.07 -37.15 26.98
CA ARG A 187 -34.41 -37.28 28.42
C ARG A 187 -35.86 -36.86 28.69
N ASP A 188 -36.31 -35.78 28.07
CA ASP A 188 -37.68 -35.28 28.24
C ASP A 188 -38.71 -36.26 27.61
N ARG A 189 -38.39 -36.86 26.45
CA ARG A 189 -39.18 -37.95 25.84
C ARG A 189 -39.26 -39.18 26.75
N GLN A 190 -38.15 -39.62 27.34
CA GLN A 190 -38.13 -40.75 28.26
C GLN A 190 -38.98 -40.49 29.51
N LYS A 191 -38.89 -39.29 30.10
CA LYS A 191 -39.73 -38.89 31.24
C LYS A 191 -41.23 -38.89 30.90
N ALA A 192 -41.60 -38.38 29.72
CA ALA A 192 -42.98 -38.39 29.25
C ALA A 192 -43.52 -39.82 29.06
N LEU A 193 -42.69 -40.73 28.55
CA LEU A 193 -43.06 -42.15 28.43
C LEU A 193 -43.25 -42.79 29.82
N GLN A 194 -42.38 -42.51 30.80
CA GLN A 194 -42.53 -43.05 32.17
C GLN A 194 -43.76 -42.52 32.91
N THR A 195 -44.07 -41.22 32.81
CA THR A 195 -45.27 -40.66 33.46
C THR A 195 -46.57 -41.18 32.84
N SER A 196 -46.59 -41.43 31.52
CA SER A 196 -47.74 -42.06 30.85
C SER A 196 -48.02 -43.49 31.34
N GLN A 197 -47.00 -44.24 31.75
CA GLN A 197 -47.14 -45.58 32.32
C GLN A 197 -47.57 -45.54 33.80
N ALA A 198 -47.14 -44.53 34.57
CA ALA A 198 -47.55 -44.35 35.96
C ALA A 198 -49.04 -43.95 36.10
N GLY A 199 -49.60 -43.23 35.13
CA GLY A 199 -51.02 -42.89 35.08
C GLY A 199 -51.95 -44.11 34.94
N LYS A 200 -51.49 -45.18 34.28
CA LYS A 200 -52.27 -46.42 34.10
C LYS A 200 -52.29 -47.32 35.34
N ARG A 201 -51.41 -47.10 36.32
CA ARG A 201 -51.34 -47.88 37.58
C ARG A 201 -52.08 -47.25 38.76
N LYS A 202 -52.65 -46.05 38.60
CA LYS A 202 -53.41 -45.36 39.66
C LYS A 202 -54.93 -45.40 39.48
N ALA A 203 -55.43 -46.08 38.45
CA ALA A 203 -56.87 -46.26 38.20
C ALA A 203 -57.46 -47.53 38.84
N SER A 204 -56.68 -48.33 39.59
CA SER A 204 -57.12 -49.60 40.19
C SER A 204 -56.74 -49.73 41.67
N ARG A 205 -57.00 -48.69 42.47
CA ARG A 205 -56.91 -48.80 43.94
C ARG A 205 -58.19 -48.26 44.57
N PRO A 206 -58.99 -49.10 45.26
CA PRO A 206 -60.25 -48.65 45.86
C PRO A 206 -59.97 -47.65 46.99
N LEU A 207 -60.79 -46.58 47.00
CA LEU A 207 -60.82 -45.55 48.03
C LEU A 207 -61.29 -46.13 49.38
N PRO A 208 -60.54 -45.96 50.49
CA PRO A 208 -61.10 -46.19 51.81
C PRO A 208 -62.08 -45.06 52.17
N ARG A 209 -63.31 -45.51 52.42
CA ARG A 209 -64.47 -44.91 53.09
C ARG A 209 -64.22 -43.62 53.90
N GLN A 210 -64.97 -42.57 53.56
CA GLN A 210 -65.08 -41.33 54.33
C GLN A 210 -65.74 -41.57 55.69
N GLN A 211 -65.12 -41.06 56.77
CA GLN A 211 -65.82 -40.73 58.01
C GLN A 211 -65.78 -39.22 58.22
N LYS A 212 -66.95 -38.72 58.65
CA LYS A 212 -67.35 -37.31 58.75
C LYS A 212 -67.06 -36.80 60.17
N ARG A 213 -66.86 -35.47 60.27
CA ARG A 213 -66.81 -34.59 61.47
C ARG A 213 -65.40 -34.47 62.09
N GLN A 214 -64.93 -33.30 62.53
CA GLN A 214 -65.60 -32.08 62.95
C GLN A 214 -64.63 -30.88 62.89
N LYS A 215 -65.18 -29.68 62.66
CA LYS A 215 -64.49 -28.38 62.80
C LYS A 215 -63.91 -28.22 64.21
N GLN A 216 -62.66 -27.75 64.31
CA GLN A 216 -62.25 -26.85 65.39
C GLN A 216 -61.49 -25.65 64.82
N VAL A 217 -61.93 -24.50 65.31
CA VAL A 217 -61.42 -23.16 65.10
C VAL A 217 -60.33 -22.91 66.14
N GLY A 218 -59.26 -22.24 65.73
CA GLY A 218 -58.17 -21.77 66.59
C GLY A 218 -56.88 -21.84 65.77
N GLY A 219 -56.08 -20.81 65.58
CA GLY A 219 -55.97 -19.53 66.23
C GLY A 219 -54.50 -19.14 66.12
N ARG A 220 -54.25 -17.90 65.69
CA ARG A 220 -53.01 -17.12 65.85
C ARG A 220 -51.69 -17.59 65.19
N ALA A 221 -51.25 -16.69 64.32
CA ALA A 221 -49.95 -16.00 64.34
C ALA A 221 -48.67 -16.79 64.05
N ALA A 222 -48.01 -16.43 62.94
CA ALA A 222 -46.67 -15.86 63.01
C ALA A 222 -46.29 -15.20 61.68
N SER A 223 -46.05 -13.89 61.77
CA SER A 223 -45.32 -13.06 60.82
C SER A 223 -43.91 -13.61 60.56
N SER A 224 -43.46 -13.61 59.30
CA SER A 224 -42.05 -13.34 59.00
C SER A 224 -41.91 -12.55 57.70
N VAL A 225 -41.62 -11.27 57.93
CA VAL A 225 -40.98 -10.25 57.12
C VAL A 225 -40.10 -10.82 55.99
N ALA A 226 -40.37 -10.41 54.76
CA ALA A 226 -39.41 -10.48 53.65
C ALA A 226 -38.30 -9.42 53.87
N PRO A 227 -37.01 -9.77 53.80
CA PRO A 227 -35.97 -8.76 53.76
C PRO A 227 -35.93 -8.12 52.37
N SER A 228 -36.05 -6.79 52.40
CA SER A 228 -35.84 -5.86 51.30
C SER A 228 -34.60 -6.19 50.47
N ALA A 229 -34.77 -6.22 49.15
CA ALA A 229 -33.67 -6.37 48.20
C ALA A 229 -32.78 -5.12 48.23
N ALA A 230 -31.48 -5.31 48.51
CA ALA A 230 -30.47 -4.27 48.43
C ALA A 230 -30.33 -3.73 46.98
N PRO A 231 -30.06 -2.42 46.78
CA PRO A 231 -29.88 -1.86 45.44
C PRO A 231 -28.59 -2.40 44.79
N PRO A 232 -28.53 -2.51 43.45
CA PRO A 232 -27.35 -3.00 42.74
C PRO A 232 -26.15 -2.03 42.89
N PRO A 233 -24.90 -2.54 42.91
CA PRO A 233 -23.71 -1.73 43.07
C PRO A 233 -23.47 -0.78 41.87
N PRO A 234 -22.85 0.40 42.08
CA PRO A 234 -22.66 1.40 41.04
C PRO A 234 -21.73 0.91 39.92
N SER A 235 -22.09 1.20 38.67
CA SER A 235 -21.23 0.96 37.51
C SER A 235 -20.05 1.94 37.51
N HIS A 236 -18.83 1.44 37.46
CA HIS A 236 -17.63 2.28 37.41
C HIS A 236 -17.46 2.86 35.99
N VAL A 237 -17.54 4.18 35.87
CA VAL A 237 -17.40 4.90 34.59
C VAL A 237 -15.94 5.34 34.44
N THR A 238 -15.33 5.06 33.29
CA THR A 238 -13.98 5.56 32.96
C THR A 238 -14.02 7.06 32.64
N ARG A 239 -12.89 7.78 32.71
CA ARG A 239 -12.80 9.23 32.38
C ARG A 239 -13.31 9.60 30.97
N LEU A 240 -13.60 8.63 30.11
CA LEU A 240 -14.13 8.80 28.76
C LEU A 240 -15.58 8.30 28.60
N GLY A 241 -16.32 8.12 29.71
CA GLY A 241 -17.77 7.88 29.68
C GLY A 241 -18.20 6.48 29.25
N ARG A 242 -17.29 5.50 29.15
CA ARG A 242 -17.64 4.12 28.77
C ARG A 242 -17.77 3.21 29.99
N ASN A 243 -18.87 2.46 30.00
CA ASN A 243 -19.18 1.46 31.04
C ASN A 243 -18.44 0.15 30.74
N THR A 244 -17.63 -0.32 31.67
CA THR A 244 -16.85 -1.57 31.52
C THR A 244 -17.18 -2.55 32.63
N LYS A 245 -17.49 -3.80 32.27
CA LYS A 245 -17.62 -4.89 33.23
C LYS A 245 -16.22 -5.40 33.60
N LEU A 246 -15.75 -5.05 34.79
CA LEU A 246 -14.52 -5.60 35.37
C LEU A 246 -14.69 -7.12 35.57
N PRO A 247 -13.80 -7.96 35.03
CA PRO A 247 -13.86 -9.40 35.22
C PRO A 247 -13.54 -9.77 36.68
N ALA A 248 -14.20 -10.81 37.20
CA ALA A 248 -14.20 -11.18 38.62
C ALA A 248 -12.82 -11.45 39.24
N LYS A 249 -11.80 -11.72 38.43
CA LYS A 249 -10.41 -11.86 38.87
C LYS A 249 -9.76 -10.55 39.38
N PHE A 250 -10.40 -9.42 39.13
CA PHE A 250 -9.96 -8.09 39.58
C PHE A 250 -11.00 -7.40 40.48
N ARG A 251 -11.99 -8.16 40.97
CA ARG A 251 -12.87 -7.69 42.04
C ARG A 251 -12.26 -8.01 43.39
#